data_AF-A0A8I2CX55-F1
#
_entry.id   AF-A0A8I2CX55-F1
#
_cell.length_a   1.000
_cell.length_b   1.000
_cell.length_c   1.000
_cell.angle_alpha   90.00
_cell.angle_beta   90.00
_cell.angle_gamma   90.00
#
_symmetry.space_group_name_H-M   'P 1'
#
loop_
_entity.id
_entity.type
_entity.pdbx_description
1 polymer ?
#
loop_
_entity_poly.entity_id
_entity_poly.type
_entity_poly.pdbx_seq_one_letter_code
_entity_poly.pdbx_strand_id
1 'polypeptide(L)'
;MVFGKKKHITMFDEVLESSWKLLHEGFQSFRSPLHHAALTTIDGDKPRAQLFILREFSEKNRIFICHCDIRSCKVLQIRDNRNVSRLFYDSEKWLQVRLS
;
A
#
# COMPACT_ATOMS: atom_id res chain seq x y z
N MET A 1 11.79 -16.14 1.09
CA MET A 1 10.40 -16.08 1.59
C MET A 1 10.50 -15.91 3.10
N VAL A 2 10.35 -14.66 3.57
CA VAL A 2 10.66 -14.22 4.95
C VAL A 2 9.45 -14.40 5.89
N PHE A 3 8.25 -14.40 5.33
CA PHE A 3 7.00 -14.59 6.05
C PHE A 3 6.39 -15.95 5.65
N GLY A 4 6.04 -16.80 6.62
CA GLY A 4 5.35 -18.09 6.38
C GLY A 4 6.02 -19.36 6.91
N LYS A 5 7.25 -19.29 7.43
CA LYS A 5 7.83 -20.32 8.32
C LYS A 5 8.52 -19.60 9.47
N LYS A 6 8.56 -20.19 10.67
CA LYS A 6 9.31 -19.72 11.85
C LYS A 6 10.83 -19.70 11.57
N LYS A 7 11.28 -18.94 10.56
CA LYS A 7 12.65 -18.50 10.45
C LYS A 7 12.77 -17.32 11.40
N HIS A 8 13.77 -17.38 12.27
CA HIS A 8 14.09 -16.31 13.20
C HIS A 8 14.40 -15.05 12.36
N ILE A 9 13.43 -14.16 12.21
CA ILE A 9 13.65 -12.81 11.69
C ILE A 9 14.55 -12.16 12.73
N THR A 10 15.82 -11.97 12.38
CA THR A 10 16.83 -11.52 13.34
C THR A 10 17.16 -10.04 13.17
N MET A 11 16.79 -9.42 12.04
CA MET A 11 17.13 -8.04 11.73
C MET A 11 15.95 -7.26 11.12
N PHE A 12 15.82 -6.00 11.52
CA PHE A 12 14.81 -5.06 11.02
C PHE A 12 14.92 -4.82 9.51
N ASP A 13 16.15 -4.77 8.99
CA ASP A 13 16.41 -4.49 7.57
C ASP A 13 15.85 -5.58 6.65
N GLU A 14 15.91 -6.85 7.07
CA GLU A 14 15.36 -7.96 6.29
C GLU A 14 13.83 -7.88 6.12
N VAL A 15 13.14 -7.40 7.17
CA VAL A 15 11.68 -7.18 7.16
C VAL A 15 11.34 -6.03 6.22
N LEU A 16 12.15 -4.97 6.25
CA LEU A 16 11.97 -3.79 5.42
C LEU A 16 12.18 -4.13 3.94
N GLU A 17 13.30 -4.77 3.59
CA GLU A 17 13.59 -5.22 2.22
C GLU A 17 12.51 -6.16 1.68
N SER A 18 12.04 -7.10 2.53
CA SER A 18 10.98 -8.02 2.15
C SER A 18 9.66 -7.29 1.87
N SER A 19 9.37 -6.25 2.64
CA SER A 19 8.17 -5.42 2.46
C SER A 19 8.24 -4.63 1.16
N TRP A 20 9.40 -4.07 0.80
CA TRP A 20 9.61 -3.41 -0.49
C TRP A 20 9.45 -4.36 -1.66
N LYS A 21 10.02 -5.56 -1.57
CA LYS A 21 9.85 -6.59 -2.59
C LYS A 21 8.37 -6.94 -2.82
N LEU A 22 7.59 -7.11 -1.76
CA LEU A 22 6.16 -7.41 -1.87
C LEU A 22 5.37 -6.26 -2.52
N LEU A 23 5.73 -5.00 -2.23
CA LEU A 23 5.13 -3.84 -2.88
C LEU A 23 5.47 -3.77 -4.37
N HIS A 24 6.71 -4.11 -4.74
CA HIS A 24 7.12 -4.24 -6.15
C HIS A 24 6.36 -5.36 -6.88
N GLU A 25 6.14 -6.51 -6.23
CA GLU A 25 5.31 -7.60 -6.78
C GLU A 25 3.84 -7.17 -6.94
N GLY A 26 3.35 -6.29 -6.06
CA GLY A 26 2.00 -5.72 -6.07
C GLY A 26 1.58 -5.13 -7.42
N PHE A 27 2.43 -4.31 -8.05
CA PHE A 27 2.07 -3.72 -9.34
C PHE A 27 2.39 -4.61 -10.55
N GLN A 28 3.31 -5.57 -10.41
CA GLN A 28 3.72 -6.47 -11.49
C GLN A 28 2.70 -7.60 -11.75
N SER A 29 1.96 -8.03 -10.73
CA SER A 29 1.02 -9.13 -10.83
C SER A 29 -0.30 -8.81 -10.14
N PHE A 30 -1.41 -8.94 -10.88
CA PHE A 30 -2.76 -8.80 -10.33
C PHE A 30 -3.10 -9.85 -9.26
N ARG A 31 -2.34 -10.95 -9.19
CA ARG A 31 -2.52 -12.00 -8.19
C ARG A 31 -1.81 -11.69 -6.88
N SER A 32 -0.96 -10.66 -6.84
CA SER A 32 -0.30 -10.26 -5.61
C SER A 32 -1.36 -9.77 -4.61
N PRO A 33 -1.30 -10.18 -3.33
CA PRO A 33 -2.16 -9.63 -2.29
C PRO A 33 -1.97 -8.11 -2.11
N LEU A 34 -0.81 -7.58 -2.51
CA LEU A 34 -0.50 -6.15 -2.46
C LEU A 34 -0.87 -5.41 -3.75
N HIS A 35 -1.52 -6.07 -4.73
CA HIS A 35 -2.05 -5.40 -5.92
C HIS A 35 -3.16 -4.41 -5.59
N HIS A 36 -3.95 -4.75 -4.57
CA HIS A 36 -5.02 -3.93 -4.03
C HIS A 36 -4.61 -3.39 -2.67
N ALA A 37 -4.96 -2.13 -2.39
CA ALA A 37 -4.81 -1.58 -1.06
C ALA A 37 -6.00 -0.71 -0.68
N ALA A 38 -6.22 -0.58 0.63
CA ALA A 38 -7.14 0.41 1.14
C ALA A 38 -6.43 1.77 1.15
N LEU A 39 -6.97 2.73 0.39
CA LEU A 39 -6.60 4.13 0.45
C LEU A 39 -7.57 4.84 1.39
N THR A 40 -7.02 5.46 2.42
CA THR A 40 -7.74 6.31 3.36
C THR A 40 -7.45 7.78 3.06
N THR A 41 -8.50 8.55 2.85
CA THR A 41 -8.50 10.01 2.68
C THR A 41 -9.29 10.66 3.81
N ILE A 42 -9.20 11.98 3.94
CA ILE A 42 -9.96 12.77 4.92
C ILE A 42 -11.02 13.59 4.18
N ASP A 43 -12.25 13.55 4.68
CA ASP A 43 -13.43 14.25 4.17
C ASP A 43 -13.97 15.13 5.31
N GLY A 44 -13.47 16.37 5.41
CA GLY A 44 -13.66 17.21 6.59
C GLY A 44 -12.98 16.61 7.83
N ASP A 45 -13.77 16.15 8.81
CA ASP A 45 -13.31 15.47 10.02
C ASP A 45 -13.46 13.93 9.95
N LYS A 46 -13.93 13.39 8.82
CA LYS A 46 -14.26 11.97 8.67
C LYS A 46 -13.25 11.24 7.79
N PRO A 47 -12.67 10.12 8.23
CA PRO A 47 -11.86 9.27 7.37
C PRO A 47 -12.76 8.53 6.37
N ARG A 48 -12.30 8.42 5.12
CA ARG A 48 -12.94 7.64 4.06
C ARG A 48 -11.97 6.60 3.55
N ALA A 49 -12.34 5.33 3.62
CA ALA A 49 -11.53 4.23 3.09
C ALA A 49 -12.18 3.65 1.83
N GLN A 50 -11.37 3.37 0.82
CA GLN A 50 -11.80 2.69 -0.39
C GLN A 50 -10.65 1.87 -0.98
N LEU A 51 -10.96 0.90 -1.82
CA LEU A 51 -9.94 0.12 -2.51
C LEU A 51 -9.30 0.95 -3.64
N PHE A 52 -7.98 0.82 -3.80
CA PHE A 52 -7.24 1.34 -4.95
C PHE A 52 -6.32 0.25 -5.51
N ILE A 53 -5.97 0.39 -6.79
CA ILE A 53 -5.07 -0.53 -7.50
C ILE A 53 -3.70 0.12 -7.62
N LEU A 54 -2.67 -0.60 -7.18
CA LEU A 54 -1.29 -0.20 -7.35
C LEU A 54 -0.88 -0.37 -8.82
N ARG A 55 -0.42 0.71 -9.46
CA ARG A 55 0.04 0.71 -10.85
C ARG A 55 1.55 0.82 -10.98
N GLU A 56 2.18 1.55 -10.08
CA GLU A 56 3.63 1.65 -10.02
C GLU A 56 4.06 1.93 -8.58
N PHE A 57 5.25 1.45 -8.23
CA PHE A 57 5.91 1.75 -6.98
C PHE A 57 7.40 2.04 -7.22
N SER A 58 7.87 3.16 -6.68
CA SER A 58 9.29 3.52 -6.65
C SER A 58 9.73 3.71 -5.21
N GLU A 59 10.52 2.77 -4.70
CA GLU A 59 11.13 2.87 -3.37
C GLU A 59 12.05 4.10 -3.26
N LYS A 60 12.96 4.26 -4.24
CA LYS A 60 13.94 5.36 -4.29
C LYS A 60 13.29 6.74 -4.18
N ASN A 61 12.21 6.95 -4.93
CA ASN A 61 11.51 8.23 -4.98
C ASN A 61 10.35 8.32 -3.97
N ARG A 62 10.03 7.21 -3.28
CA ARG A 62 8.86 7.05 -2.41
C ARG A 62 7.54 7.39 -3.12
N ILE A 63 7.41 6.97 -4.37
CA ILE A 63 6.24 7.26 -5.22
C ILE A 63 5.37 6.01 -5.35
N PHE A 64 4.07 6.22 -5.20
CA PHE A 64 3.03 5.26 -5.52
C PHE A 64 2.14 5.85 -6.60
N ILE A 65 1.95 5.12 -7.70
CA ILE A 65 1.08 5.56 -8.80
C ILE A 65 -0.17 4.68 -8.81
N CYS A 66 -1.31 5.34 -8.92
CA CYS A 66 -2.59 4.70 -9.16
C CYS A 66 -3.39 5.50 -10.19
N HIS A 67 -4.35 4.83 -10.82
CA HIS A 67 -5.30 5.49 -11.72
C HIS A 67 -6.63 5.66 -10.99
N CYS A 68 -7.25 6.82 -11.16
CA CYS A 68 -8.60 7.08 -10.67
C CYS A 68 -9.35 8.01 -11.62
N ASP A 69 -10.69 7.94 -11.58
CA ASP A 69 -11.53 8.92 -12.25
C ASP A 69 -11.37 10.28 -11.55
N ILE A 70 -11.07 11.32 -12.33
CA ILE A 70 -10.86 12.70 -11.84
C ILE A 70 -12.07 13.27 -11.10
N ARG A 71 -13.27 12.77 -11.38
CA ARG A 71 -14.53 13.20 -10.76
C ARG A 71 -14.81 12.51 -9.43
N SER A 72 -14.01 11.50 -9.06
CA SER A 72 -14.23 10.76 -7.82
C SER A 72 -13.92 11.61 -6.59
N CYS A 73 -14.72 11.47 -5.53
CA CYS A 73 -14.60 12.28 -4.31
C CYS A 73 -13.19 12.24 -3.70
N LYS A 74 -12.48 11.12 -3.86
CA LYS A 74 -11.09 10.96 -3.39
C LYS A 74 -10.15 12.00 -3.97
N VAL A 75 -10.35 12.43 -5.22
CA VAL A 75 -9.48 13.42 -5.86
C VAL A 75 -9.69 14.79 -5.21
N LEU A 76 -10.93 15.16 -4.93
CA LEU A 76 -11.26 16.38 -4.20
C LEU A 76 -10.73 16.33 -2.77
N GLN A 77 -10.94 15.22 -2.06
CA GLN A 77 -10.46 15.00 -0.69
C GLN A 77 -8.93 15.09 -0.59
N ILE A 78 -8.19 14.50 -1.54
CA ILE A 78 -6.72 14.55 -1.55
C ILE A 78 -6.20 15.95 -1.91
N ARG A 79 -6.92 16.68 -2.77
CA ARG A 79 -6.59 18.08 -3.10
C ARG A 79 -6.77 19.00 -1.90
N ASP A 80 -7.84 18.79 -1.13
CA ASP A 80 -8.13 19.54 0.09
C ASP A 80 -7.17 19.17 1.23
N ASN A 81 -6.96 17.87 1.43
CA ASN A 81 -6.06 17.34 2.45
C ASN A 81 -5.15 16.23 1.88
N ARG A 82 -3.85 16.55 1.77
CA ARG A 82 -2.84 15.65 1.21
C ARG A 82 -2.45 14.50 2.16
N ASN A 83 -2.89 14.54 3.41
CA ASN A 83 -2.65 13.45 4.36
C ASN A 83 -3.54 12.26 3.98
N VAL A 84 -2.89 11.20 3.54
CA VAL A 84 -3.56 9.96 3.18
C VAL A 84 -2.91 8.79 3.91
N SER A 85 -3.55 7.63 3.92
CA SER A 85 -2.95 6.40 4.41
C SER A 85 -3.23 5.29 3.41
N ARG A 86 -2.28 4.38 3.25
CA ARG A 86 -2.41 3.20 2.40
C ARG A 86 -2.15 1.98 3.24
N LEU A 87 -3.05 1.01 3.16
CA LEU A 87 -2.96 -0.25 3.89
C LEU A 87 -2.97 -1.41 2.90
N PHE A 88 -1.91 -2.19 2.94
CA PHE A 88 -1.77 -3.44 2.21
C PHE A 88 -1.81 -4.60 3.19
N TYR A 89 -2.40 -5.71 2.78
CA TYR A 89 -2.48 -6.91 3.62
C TYR A 89 -2.28 -8.17 2.79
N ASP A 90 -1.35 -9.01 3.24
CA ASP A 90 -1.10 -10.34 2.72
C ASP A 90 -1.55 -11.37 3.77
N SER A 91 -2.69 -12.01 3.51
CA SER A 91 -3.30 -12.97 4.42
C SER A 91 -2.56 -14.31 4.49
N GLU A 92 -1.79 -14.68 3.47
CA GLU A 92 -0.98 -15.90 3.49
C GLU A 92 0.27 -15.72 4.34
N LYS A 93 0.81 -14.51 4.33
CA LYS A 93 2.03 -14.13 5.07
C LYS A 93 1.75 -13.50 6.44
N TRP A 94 0.49 -13.21 6.77
CA TRP A 94 0.06 -12.44 7.94
C TRP A 94 0.82 -11.11 8.07
N LEU A 95 1.05 -10.46 6.93
CA LEU A 95 1.82 -9.22 6.86
C LEU A 95 0.90 -8.07 6.51
N GLN A 96 0.98 -7.01 7.31
CA GLN A 96 0.35 -5.73 7.03
C GLN A 96 1.42 -4.66 6.78
N VAL A 97 1.32 -3.96 5.67
CA VAL A 97 2.18 -2.82 5.35
C VAL A 97 1.32 -1.56 5.32
N ARG A 98 1.62 -0.61 6.21
CA ARG A 98 0.91 0.68 6.31
C ARG A 98 1.86 1.82 5.97
N LEU A 99 1.43 2.69 5.07
CA LEU A 99 2.21 3.83 4.59
C LEU A 99 1.38 5.12 4.69
N SER A 100 1.98 6.16 5.24
CA SER A 100 1.36 7.47 5.55
C SER A 100 2.19 8.59 4.92
#